data_AF-A0AAV8V640-F1
#
_entry.id   AF-A0AAV8V640-F1
#
_cell.length_a   1.000
_cell.length_b   1.000
_cell.length_c   1.000
_cell.angle_alpha   90.00
_cell.angle_beta   90.00
_cell.angle_gamma   90.00
#
_symmetry.space_group_name_H-M   'P 1'
#
loop_
_entity.id
_entity.type
_entity.pdbx_description
1 polymer ?
#
loop_
_entity_poly.entity_id
_entity_poly.type
_entity_poly.pdbx_seq_one_letter_code
_entity_poly.pdbx_strand_id
1 'polypeptide(L)'
;MQTTKPINQIRDNYFTLVVEAILTSIRNHKRCIIRVKGRDGCLQYFGSERLLLRHQSQDCNHICTTTPGDALRLDKFGKRVPENILKFENIEKQMKVPFVVYADFESVLKPMDTCEPSPTGSYTCKTFIHEPYSFAYLIKCSFDNSLSKMVIYRGKHAGKEFVKHLETDLIEIYNKYLKDVVPMSPLSVKEEEEFQMATTCGICGKPFGQGDIKTRDHCHLTGKKRNGAAHSICNLNYKLPGFVPIILHNLSGYDTHLFVKELFCSRDKVDVLAQSSEKYISFTKYLYVDDYENKDGVVKKKYLRMRFIDSFKFLSTSLENLASNLNDDQFQETRKYFPNRDQFQLIRQKGVFPYSFVTSLDKLNHETLPTKEDFYDKLNQEHISDSEYQRAQNTWNVFECQSLGDYSDIYLKSDVLMLCDVFENFRTISLDKYKLDPTQYYHDFCGMQCLN
;
A
#
# COMPACT_ATOMS: atom_id res chain seq x y z
N MET A 1 17.66 -14.69 39.46
CA MET A 1 18.39 -13.79 38.55
C MET A 1 18.56 -14.49 37.21
N GLN A 2 17.59 -14.35 36.31
CA GLN A 2 17.70 -14.76 34.92
C GLN A 2 17.49 -13.50 34.08
N THR A 3 18.52 -13.19 33.32
CA THR A 3 18.74 -11.95 32.58
C THR A 3 17.74 -11.80 31.44
N THR A 4 16.93 -10.75 31.50
CA THR A 4 16.16 -10.19 30.40
C THR A 4 17.11 -9.78 29.27
N LYS A 5 17.03 -10.44 28.11
CA LYS A 5 17.65 -9.95 26.87
C LYS A 5 16.86 -8.74 26.34
N PRO A 6 17.51 -7.67 25.88
CA PRO A 6 16.84 -6.44 25.47
C PRO A 6 16.15 -6.59 24.11
N ILE A 7 14.92 -6.07 24.04
CA ILE A 7 14.00 -5.98 22.88
C ILE A 7 14.64 -5.39 21.61
N ASN A 8 15.79 -4.71 21.73
CA ASN A 8 16.52 -4.16 20.59
C ASN A 8 17.22 -5.23 19.73
N GLN A 9 17.56 -6.40 20.28
CA GLN A 9 18.31 -7.43 19.53
C GLN A 9 17.45 -8.23 18.52
N ILE A 10 16.13 -8.20 18.66
CA ILE A 10 15.19 -8.94 17.79
C ILE A 10 14.77 -8.10 16.57
N ARG A 11 14.75 -6.76 16.70
CA ARG A 11 14.43 -5.81 15.62
C ARG A 11 15.50 -5.74 14.53
N ASP A 12 16.77 -5.98 14.87
CA ASP A 12 17.88 -5.93 13.92
C ASP A 12 17.92 -7.16 12.98
N ASN A 13 17.38 -8.31 13.39
CA ASN A 13 17.42 -9.53 12.58
C ASN A 13 16.58 -9.44 11.29
N TYR A 14 15.43 -8.76 11.33
CA TYR A 14 14.57 -8.60 10.16
C TYR A 14 15.21 -7.67 9.10
N PHE A 15 15.91 -6.63 9.56
CA PHE A 15 16.61 -5.68 8.69
C PHE A 15 17.88 -6.30 8.07
N THR A 16 18.61 -7.10 8.84
CA THR A 16 19.88 -7.72 8.40
C THR A 16 19.64 -8.76 7.30
N LEU A 17 18.58 -9.57 7.39
CA LEU A 17 18.26 -10.60 6.39
C LEU A 17 17.86 -10.02 5.03
N VAL A 18 17.11 -8.91 5.01
CA VAL A 18 16.70 -8.23 3.77
C VAL A 18 17.90 -7.59 3.08
N VAL A 19 18.81 -6.98 3.85
CA VAL A 19 20.04 -6.37 3.31
C VAL A 19 21.01 -7.44 2.80
N GLU A 20 21.15 -8.58 3.48
CA GLU A 20 22.01 -9.68 3.02
C GLU A 20 21.48 -10.36 1.75
N ALA A 21 20.17 -10.51 1.59
CA ALA A 21 19.58 -11.05 0.36
C ALA A 21 19.86 -10.14 -0.86
N ILE A 22 19.75 -8.82 -0.68
CA ILE A 22 20.07 -7.81 -1.70
C ILE A 22 21.57 -7.84 -2.04
N LEU A 23 22.44 -7.91 -1.03
CA LEU A 23 23.89 -7.96 -1.23
C LEU A 23 24.36 -9.27 -1.90
N THR A 24 23.69 -10.39 -1.62
CA THR A 24 24.02 -11.70 -2.20
C THR A 24 23.63 -11.75 -3.68
N SER A 25 22.50 -11.15 -4.06
CA SER A 25 22.12 -10.94 -5.47
C SER A 25 23.13 -10.08 -6.23
N ILE A 26 23.75 -9.10 -5.56
CA ILE A 26 24.76 -8.20 -6.17
C ILE A 26 26.14 -8.90 -6.29
N ARG A 27 26.48 -9.83 -5.39
CA ARG A 27 27.78 -10.54 -5.39
C ARG A 27 27.89 -11.62 -6.47
N ASN A 28 26.79 -12.26 -6.86
CA ASN A 28 26.81 -13.37 -7.83
C ASN A 28 27.03 -12.93 -9.30
N HIS A 29 27.01 -11.64 -9.60
CA HIS A 29 27.17 -11.11 -10.97
C HIS A 29 28.61 -10.68 -11.36
N LYS A 30 29.64 -10.94 -10.54
CA LYS A 30 31.00 -10.41 -10.76
C LYS A 30 32.07 -11.46 -11.11
N ARG A 31 31.89 -12.22 -12.20
CA ARG A 31 33.01 -12.90 -12.86
C ARG A 31 33.00 -12.55 -14.35
N CYS A 32 34.08 -11.90 -14.79
CA CYS A 32 34.36 -11.32 -16.12
C CYS A 32 33.67 -9.98 -16.42
N ILE A 33 34.27 -8.87 -15.95
CA ILE A 33 33.79 -7.50 -16.24
C ILE A 33 34.97 -6.63 -16.69
N ILE A 34 34.87 -6.07 -17.90
CA ILE A 34 35.73 -4.99 -18.40
C ILE A 34 35.05 -3.66 -18.06
N ARG A 35 35.77 -2.74 -17.39
CA ARG A 35 35.25 -1.42 -16.99
C ARG A 35 35.69 -0.34 -17.96
N VAL A 36 34.82 0.64 -18.19
CA VAL A 36 35.17 1.91 -18.82
C VAL A 36 35.74 2.85 -17.75
N LYS A 37 36.99 3.28 -17.90
CA LYS A 37 37.53 4.46 -17.21
C LYS A 37 37.70 5.55 -18.26
N GLY A 38 36.63 6.30 -18.52
CA GLY A 38 36.63 7.51 -19.34
C GLY A 38 35.73 8.54 -18.66
N ARG A 39 36.04 9.83 -18.85
CA ARG A 39 35.25 10.95 -18.29
C ARG A 39 33.78 10.76 -18.65
N ASP A 40 32.92 10.97 -17.66
CA ASP A 40 31.46 11.04 -17.76
C ASP A 40 30.68 9.70 -17.61
N GLY A 41 30.74 9.15 -16.39
CA GLY A 41 29.53 8.73 -15.65
C GLY A 41 28.71 7.51 -16.08
N CYS A 42 29.00 6.84 -17.19
CA CYS A 42 28.19 5.69 -17.60
C CYS A 42 28.44 4.42 -16.75
N LEU A 43 27.37 3.91 -16.13
CA LEU A 43 27.37 2.72 -15.26
C LEU A 43 26.93 1.42 -15.95
N GLN A 44 26.88 1.41 -17.28
CA GLN A 44 26.39 0.27 -18.05
C GLN A 44 27.49 -0.79 -18.27
N TYR A 45 27.10 -2.06 -18.14
CA TYR A 45 28.02 -3.20 -18.23
C TYR A 45 27.96 -3.84 -19.62
N PHE A 46 29.14 -4.20 -20.17
CA PHE A 46 29.25 -4.84 -21.48
C PHE A 46 29.96 -6.18 -21.38
N GLY A 47 29.36 -7.21 -21.98
CA GLY A 47 29.93 -8.56 -22.02
C GLY A 47 31.05 -8.74 -23.04
N SER A 48 31.37 -7.73 -23.85
CA SER A 48 32.51 -7.75 -24.79
C SER A 48 33.00 -6.34 -25.14
N GLU A 49 34.26 -6.25 -25.56
CA GLU A 49 34.91 -4.99 -25.98
C GLU A 49 34.25 -4.38 -27.23
N ARG A 50 33.75 -5.21 -28.15
CA ARG A 50 32.99 -4.76 -29.33
C ARG A 50 31.70 -4.02 -28.96
N LEU A 51 30.98 -4.49 -27.94
CA LEU A 51 29.75 -3.84 -27.47
C LEU A 51 30.05 -2.51 -26.78
N LEU A 52 31.16 -2.45 -26.04
CA LEU A 52 31.65 -1.23 -25.43
C LEU A 52 31.98 -0.17 -26.49
N LEU A 53 32.75 -0.54 -27.52
CA LEU A 53 33.12 0.38 -28.59
C LEU A 53 31.88 0.92 -29.33
N ARG A 54 30.88 0.08 -29.57
CA ARG A 54 29.59 0.51 -30.16
C ARG A 54 28.88 1.51 -29.26
N HIS A 55 28.78 1.22 -27.96
CA HIS A 55 28.14 2.11 -26.99
C HIS A 55 28.86 3.47 -26.87
N GLN A 56 30.19 3.47 -26.87
CA GLN A 56 30.99 4.71 -26.82
C GLN A 56 30.82 5.55 -28.09
N SER A 57 30.75 4.90 -29.26
CA SER A 57 30.66 5.58 -30.56
C SER A 57 29.25 6.03 -30.95
N GLN A 58 28.20 5.44 -30.38
CA GLN A 58 26.81 5.70 -30.81
C GLN A 58 25.85 6.16 -29.71
N ASP A 59 26.13 5.85 -28.43
CA ASP A 59 25.19 6.12 -27.34
C ASP A 59 25.76 7.13 -26.33
N CYS A 60 26.84 6.76 -25.64
CA CYS A 60 27.29 7.46 -24.44
C CYS A 60 27.91 8.83 -24.71
N ASN A 61 28.65 8.98 -25.82
CA ASN A 61 29.29 10.25 -26.20
C ASN A 61 28.28 11.33 -26.62
N HIS A 62 26.99 11.00 -26.74
CA HIS A 62 25.93 11.92 -27.14
C HIS A 62 24.97 12.28 -25.99
N ILE A 63 25.12 11.65 -24.82
CA ILE A 63 24.29 11.92 -23.63
C ILE A 63 25.09 12.83 -22.69
N CYS A 64 24.93 14.15 -22.86
CA CYS A 64 25.43 15.12 -21.89
C CYS A 64 24.50 15.11 -20.67
N THR A 65 25.01 14.70 -19.52
CA THR A 65 24.27 14.83 -18.26
C THR A 65 24.72 16.12 -17.61
N THR A 66 23.84 17.13 -17.55
CA THR A 66 24.13 18.34 -16.77
C THR A 66 24.14 17.95 -15.29
N THR A 67 25.31 17.99 -14.66
CA THR A 67 25.38 17.88 -13.20
C THR A 67 24.74 19.12 -12.59
N PRO A 68 23.96 18.99 -11.51
CA PRO A 68 23.37 20.14 -10.83
C PRO A 68 24.44 21.18 -10.50
N GLY A 69 24.24 22.43 -10.91
CA GLY A 69 25.21 23.49 -10.66
C GLY A 69 25.15 23.99 -9.21
N ASP A 70 26.00 24.94 -8.86
CA ASP A 70 25.84 25.73 -7.62
C ASP A 70 24.69 26.77 -7.73
N ALA A 71 23.90 26.70 -8.80
CA ALA A 71 22.77 27.57 -9.03
C ALA A 71 21.74 27.40 -7.90
N LEU A 72 21.21 28.54 -7.44
CA LEU A 72 20.14 28.53 -6.44
C LEU A 72 18.80 28.36 -7.14
N ARG A 73 18.10 27.27 -6.85
CA ARG A 73 16.68 27.09 -7.22
C ARG A 73 15.77 27.54 -6.08
N LEU A 74 14.59 28.05 -6.42
CA LEU A 74 13.53 28.25 -5.44
C LEU A 74 12.87 26.89 -5.15
N ASP A 75 12.87 26.47 -3.90
CA ASP A 75 12.09 25.32 -3.48
C ASP A 75 10.59 25.66 -3.37
N LYS A 76 9.75 24.64 -3.19
CA LYS A 76 8.29 24.81 -3.01
C LYS A 76 7.88 25.55 -1.73
N PHE A 77 8.84 25.92 -0.89
CA PHE A 77 8.66 26.75 0.30
C PHE A 77 9.19 28.18 0.09
N GLY A 78 9.57 28.55 -1.14
CA GLY A 78 10.04 29.88 -1.50
C GLY A 78 11.49 30.16 -1.09
N LYS A 79 12.24 29.15 -0.64
CA LYS A 79 13.65 29.32 -0.22
C LYS A 79 14.59 29.04 -1.39
N ARG A 80 15.59 29.92 -1.55
CA ARG A 80 16.73 29.69 -2.46
C ARG A 80 17.63 28.60 -1.89
N VAL A 81 17.77 27.50 -2.62
CA VAL A 81 18.63 26.38 -2.23
C VAL A 81 19.55 25.94 -3.38
N PRO A 82 20.78 25.53 -3.07
CA PRO A 82 21.70 25.02 -4.09
C PRO A 82 21.13 23.78 -4.77
N GLU A 83 21.24 23.69 -6.10
CA GLU A 83 20.80 22.53 -6.88
C GLU A 83 21.59 21.25 -6.55
N ASN A 84 22.81 21.38 -6.06
CA ASN A 84 23.69 20.26 -5.69
C ASN A 84 23.43 19.66 -4.29
N ILE A 85 22.52 20.23 -3.48
CA ILE A 85 22.19 19.70 -2.15
C ILE A 85 20.86 18.94 -2.19
N LEU A 86 20.93 17.63 -1.97
CA LEU A 86 19.76 16.79 -1.73
C LEU A 86 19.26 17.00 -0.30
N LYS A 87 18.02 17.49 -0.17
CA LYS A 87 17.33 17.63 1.11
C LYS A 87 15.90 17.12 0.98
N PHE A 88 15.37 16.60 2.08
CA PHE A 88 13.97 16.22 2.13
C PHE A 88 13.07 17.46 2.07
N GLU A 89 12.24 17.54 1.03
CA GLU A 89 11.31 18.67 0.83
C GLU A 89 9.85 18.27 1.05
N ASN A 90 9.52 16.98 1.09
CA ASN A 90 8.12 16.50 1.06
C ASN A 90 7.43 16.46 2.42
N ILE A 91 7.49 17.58 3.15
CA ILE A 91 6.96 17.69 4.52
C ILE A 91 5.45 17.41 4.58
N GLU A 92 4.70 17.69 3.52
CA GLU A 92 3.29 17.31 3.39
C GLU A 92 3.06 15.79 3.47
N LYS A 93 4.07 14.99 3.10
CA LYS A 93 4.02 13.52 3.16
C LYS A 93 4.20 12.95 4.57
N GLN A 94 4.49 13.83 5.53
CA GLN A 94 4.52 13.47 6.94
C GLN A 94 3.11 13.41 7.55
N MET A 95 2.09 13.92 6.85
CA MET A 95 0.72 13.86 7.33
C MET A 95 0.19 12.41 7.25
N LYS A 96 -0.33 11.90 8.37
CA LYS A 96 -1.01 10.61 8.36
C LYS A 96 -2.30 10.72 7.54
N VAL A 97 -2.47 9.85 6.55
CA VAL A 97 -3.68 9.80 5.71
C VAL A 97 -4.86 9.32 6.57
N PRO A 98 -5.97 10.05 6.62
CA PRO A 98 -7.03 9.80 7.59
C PRO A 98 -7.81 8.51 7.34
N PHE A 99 -8.20 8.28 6.09
CA PHE A 99 -8.93 7.10 5.64
C PHE A 99 -8.05 6.29 4.69
N VAL A 100 -7.97 4.98 4.93
CA VAL A 100 -7.24 4.03 4.09
C VAL A 100 -8.13 2.81 3.90
N VAL A 101 -8.21 2.30 2.68
CA VAL A 101 -8.99 1.10 2.37
C VAL A 101 -8.04 -0.07 2.21
N TYR A 102 -8.33 -1.18 2.87
CA TYR A 102 -7.65 -2.46 2.68
C TYR A 102 -8.64 -3.40 2.02
N ALA A 103 -8.28 -4.05 0.92
CA ALA A 103 -9.21 -4.85 0.14
C ALA A 103 -8.56 -6.14 -0.37
N ASP A 104 -9.41 -7.13 -0.60
CA ASP A 104 -9.04 -8.40 -1.20
C ASP A 104 -10.24 -9.02 -1.96
N PHE A 105 -9.97 -10.01 -2.80
CA PHE A 105 -10.95 -10.69 -3.64
C PHE A 105 -10.78 -12.20 -3.59
N GLU A 106 -11.90 -12.91 -3.70
CA GLU A 106 -11.89 -14.33 -4.01
C GLU A 106 -12.44 -14.59 -5.41
N SER A 107 -11.83 -15.55 -6.10
CA SER A 107 -12.13 -15.86 -7.50
C SER A 107 -12.35 -17.34 -7.72
N VAL A 108 -13.27 -17.66 -8.63
CA VAL A 108 -13.42 -19.04 -9.11
C VAL A 108 -12.35 -19.32 -10.14
N LEU A 109 -11.81 -20.54 -10.12
CA LEU A 109 -10.85 -21.01 -11.11
C LEU A 109 -11.59 -21.74 -12.23
N LYS A 110 -11.94 -21.02 -13.30
CA LYS A 110 -12.56 -21.63 -14.48
C LYS A 110 -11.47 -22.25 -15.35
N PRO A 111 -11.46 -23.59 -15.55
CA PRO A 111 -10.49 -24.22 -16.45
C PRO A 111 -10.62 -23.63 -17.85
N MET A 112 -9.48 -23.40 -18.52
CA MET A 112 -9.45 -23.11 -19.95
C MET A 112 -8.97 -24.34 -20.71
N ASP A 113 -9.69 -24.69 -21.77
CA ASP A 113 -9.19 -25.61 -22.77
C ASP A 113 -8.14 -24.89 -23.62
N THR A 114 -6.86 -25.21 -23.38
CA THR A 114 -5.75 -24.71 -24.19
C THR A 114 -5.26 -25.79 -25.13
N CYS A 115 -4.91 -25.41 -26.36
CA CYS A 115 -4.29 -26.31 -27.34
C CYS A 115 -2.98 -26.90 -26.80
N GLU A 116 -2.63 -28.12 -27.22
CA GLU A 116 -1.36 -28.74 -26.84
C GLU A 116 -0.17 -27.83 -27.16
N PRO A 117 0.77 -27.67 -26.22
CA PRO A 117 1.91 -26.80 -26.44
C PRO A 117 2.87 -27.35 -27.48
N SER A 118 3.42 -26.45 -28.30
CA SER A 118 4.48 -26.81 -29.25
C SER A 118 5.76 -27.27 -28.50
N PRO A 119 6.36 -28.43 -28.85
CA PRO A 119 7.59 -28.93 -28.21
C PRO A 119 8.83 -28.04 -28.42
N THR A 120 8.76 -27.06 -29.33
CA THR A 120 9.91 -26.30 -29.83
C THR A 120 9.98 -24.84 -29.37
N GLY A 121 9.06 -24.40 -28.49
CA GLY A 121 9.06 -23.03 -27.98
C GLY A 121 8.68 -22.95 -26.50
N SER A 122 9.15 -21.90 -25.82
CA SER A 122 8.62 -21.55 -24.50
C SER A 122 7.20 -21.01 -24.65
N TYR A 123 6.22 -21.69 -24.07
CA TYR A 123 4.83 -21.25 -24.03
C TYR A 123 4.44 -20.99 -22.58
N THR A 124 3.61 -19.98 -22.34
CA THR A 124 2.90 -19.82 -21.06
C THR A 124 1.48 -20.27 -21.31
N CYS A 125 1.09 -21.42 -20.75
CA CYS A 125 -0.29 -21.89 -20.83
C CYS A 125 -1.08 -21.24 -19.70
N LYS A 126 -2.04 -20.36 -20.04
CA LYS A 126 -3.02 -19.90 -19.05
C LYS A 126 -3.99 -21.06 -18.82
N THR A 127 -3.89 -21.73 -17.67
CA THR A 127 -4.69 -22.92 -17.36
C THR A 127 -6.06 -22.58 -16.80
N PHE A 128 -6.22 -21.40 -16.18
CA PHE A 128 -7.47 -20.96 -15.55
C PHE A 128 -7.79 -19.49 -15.87
N ILE A 129 -9.08 -19.17 -16.00
CA ILE A 129 -9.60 -17.81 -15.90
C ILE A 129 -10.06 -17.59 -14.47
N HIS A 130 -9.60 -16.51 -13.87
CA HIS A 130 -10.00 -16.06 -12.56
C HIS A 130 -11.16 -15.10 -12.72
N GLU A 131 -12.33 -15.49 -12.22
CA GLU A 131 -13.51 -14.64 -12.19
C GLU A 131 -13.87 -14.33 -10.74
N PRO A 132 -13.85 -13.05 -10.31
CA PRO A 132 -14.12 -12.69 -8.93
C PRO A 132 -15.58 -12.96 -8.59
N TYR A 133 -15.82 -13.67 -7.49
CA TYR A 133 -17.15 -13.95 -6.96
C TYR A 133 -17.41 -13.29 -5.61
N SER A 134 -16.36 -12.86 -4.91
CA SER A 134 -16.53 -12.06 -3.71
C SER A 134 -15.40 -11.04 -3.56
N PHE A 135 -15.67 -10.02 -2.77
CA PHE A 135 -14.67 -9.06 -2.32
C PHE A 135 -14.96 -8.70 -0.86
N ALA A 136 -13.91 -8.30 -0.17
CA ALA A 136 -14.06 -7.61 1.09
C ALA A 136 -13.15 -6.38 1.12
N TYR A 137 -13.58 -5.35 1.84
CA TYR A 137 -12.70 -4.25 2.16
C TYR A 137 -13.00 -3.65 3.53
N LEU A 138 -11.94 -3.23 4.22
CA LEU A 138 -12.00 -2.45 5.44
C LEU A 138 -11.60 -1.02 5.15
N ILE A 139 -12.52 -0.08 5.36
CA ILE A 139 -12.20 1.34 5.45
C ILE A 139 -11.70 1.60 6.87
N LYS A 140 -10.40 1.84 7.01
CA LYS A 140 -9.75 2.18 8.27
C LYS A 140 -9.69 3.70 8.44
N CYS A 141 -10.30 4.20 9.50
CA CYS A 141 -10.13 5.59 9.93
C CYS A 141 -9.06 5.69 11.03
N SER A 142 -8.15 6.65 10.90
CA SER A 142 -7.00 6.80 11.81
C SER A 142 -7.24 7.73 13.00
N PHE A 143 -8.31 8.55 12.99
CA PHE A 143 -8.62 9.48 14.08
C PHE A 143 -9.84 9.07 14.91
N ASP A 144 -10.74 8.25 14.34
CA ASP A 144 -11.91 7.71 15.04
C ASP A 144 -12.18 6.27 14.57
N ASN A 145 -11.96 5.31 15.46
CA ASN A 145 -12.17 3.89 15.15
C ASN A 145 -13.65 3.55 14.86
N SER A 146 -14.61 4.31 15.39
CA SER A 146 -16.04 4.06 15.15
C SER A 146 -16.45 4.31 13.69
N LEU A 147 -15.64 5.11 12.96
CA LEU A 147 -15.84 5.38 11.54
C LEU A 147 -15.24 4.29 10.63
N SER A 148 -14.54 3.31 11.20
CA SER A 148 -14.01 2.20 10.41
C SER A 148 -15.14 1.24 10.04
N LYS A 149 -15.20 0.83 8.77
CA LYS A 149 -16.32 0.06 8.21
C LYS A 149 -15.78 -1.11 7.41
N MET A 150 -16.22 -2.32 7.74
CA MET A 150 -15.98 -3.53 6.94
C MET A 150 -17.15 -3.77 5.99
N VAL A 151 -16.84 -4.08 4.74
CA VAL A 151 -17.81 -4.45 3.70
C VAL A 151 -17.38 -5.78 3.12
N ILE A 152 -18.33 -6.70 2.98
CA ILE A 152 -18.15 -8.01 2.36
C ILE A 152 -19.30 -8.21 1.37
N TYR A 153 -18.99 -8.72 0.20
CA TYR A 153 -19.95 -9.04 -0.83
C TYR A 153 -19.59 -10.37 -1.48
N ARG A 154 -20.58 -11.25 -1.61
CA ARG A 154 -20.49 -12.53 -2.32
C ARG A 154 -21.61 -12.60 -3.36
N GLY A 155 -21.26 -12.72 -4.63
CA GLY A 155 -22.21 -12.75 -5.72
C GLY A 155 -21.61 -12.55 -7.10
N LYS A 156 -22.47 -12.54 -8.11
CA LYS A 156 -22.04 -12.28 -9.50
C LYS A 156 -21.54 -10.84 -9.64
N HIS A 157 -20.68 -10.61 -10.64
CA HIS A 157 -20.14 -9.29 -10.98
C HIS A 157 -19.42 -8.60 -9.82
N ALA A 158 -18.68 -9.35 -9.00
CA ALA A 158 -18.01 -8.83 -7.81
C ALA A 158 -17.10 -7.63 -8.11
N GLY A 159 -16.36 -7.63 -9.23
CA GLY A 159 -15.54 -6.48 -9.64
C GLY A 159 -16.34 -5.19 -9.87
N LYS A 160 -17.56 -5.28 -10.40
CA LYS A 160 -18.44 -4.12 -10.65
C LYS A 160 -19.05 -3.60 -9.36
N GLU A 161 -19.59 -4.51 -8.54
CA GLU A 161 -20.15 -4.15 -7.24
C GLU A 161 -19.06 -3.59 -6.30
N PHE A 162 -17.82 -4.07 -6.40
CA PHE A 162 -16.68 -3.52 -5.66
C PHE A 162 -16.48 -2.04 -5.98
N VAL A 163 -16.33 -1.68 -7.26
CA VAL A 163 -16.12 -0.30 -7.69
C VAL A 163 -17.30 0.58 -7.23
N LYS A 164 -18.53 0.12 -7.43
CA LYS A 164 -19.75 0.85 -7.05
C LYS A 164 -19.88 1.08 -5.54
N HIS A 165 -19.66 0.05 -4.72
CA HIS A 165 -19.71 0.15 -3.26
C HIS A 165 -18.64 1.11 -2.76
N LEU A 166 -17.41 0.95 -3.28
CA LEU A 166 -16.27 1.77 -2.90
C LEU A 166 -16.48 3.25 -3.27
N GLU A 167 -17.00 3.54 -4.46
CA GLU A 167 -17.35 4.90 -4.87
C GLU A 167 -18.38 5.54 -3.95
N THR A 168 -19.44 4.78 -3.64
CA THR A 168 -20.52 5.26 -2.76
C THR A 168 -19.99 5.60 -1.37
N ASP A 169 -19.22 4.70 -0.78
CA ASP A 169 -18.64 4.89 0.55
C ASP A 169 -17.64 6.06 0.58
N LEU A 170 -16.80 6.21 -0.45
CA LEU A 170 -15.82 7.29 -0.52
C LEU A 170 -16.46 8.66 -0.76
N ILE A 171 -17.54 8.73 -1.54
CA ILE A 171 -18.34 9.96 -1.70
C ILE A 171 -19.00 10.34 -0.37
N GLU A 172 -19.56 9.36 0.36
CA GLU A 172 -20.15 9.60 1.68
C GLU A 172 -19.10 10.13 2.67
N ILE A 173 -17.93 9.49 2.73
CA ILE A 173 -16.81 9.94 3.58
C ILE A 173 -16.37 11.35 3.20
N TYR A 174 -16.28 11.65 1.91
CA TYR A 174 -15.91 12.98 1.46
C TYR A 174 -16.90 14.03 1.95
N ASN A 175 -18.19 13.81 1.70
CA ASN A 175 -19.24 14.76 2.04
C ASN A 175 -19.38 14.97 3.55
N LYS A 176 -19.17 13.93 4.36
CA LYS A 176 -19.28 14.02 5.83
C LYS A 176 -18.02 14.57 6.50
N TYR A 177 -16.83 14.24 6.00
CA TYR A 177 -15.59 14.42 6.76
C TYR A 177 -14.45 15.14 6.03
N LEU A 178 -14.41 15.13 4.70
CA LEU A 178 -13.27 15.70 3.93
C LEU A 178 -13.60 16.99 3.18
N LYS A 179 -14.89 17.30 2.99
CA LYS A 179 -15.36 18.47 2.28
C LYS A 179 -15.07 19.76 3.05
N ASP A 180 -15.48 19.79 4.32
CA ASP A 180 -15.41 20.98 5.17
C ASP A 180 -14.25 20.88 6.17
N VAL A 181 -13.60 22.02 6.41
CA VAL A 181 -12.52 22.12 7.42
C VAL A 181 -13.15 22.39 8.78
N VAL A 182 -12.97 21.48 9.72
CA VAL A 182 -13.38 21.68 11.11
C VAL A 182 -12.57 22.84 11.71
N PRO A 183 -13.22 23.90 12.21
CA PRO A 183 -12.52 25.02 12.84
C PRO A 183 -11.67 24.58 14.03
N MET A 184 -10.56 25.29 14.26
CA MET A 184 -9.71 25.03 15.41
C MET A 184 -10.49 25.17 16.72
N SER A 185 -10.36 24.17 17.60
CA SER A 185 -10.90 24.24 18.95
C SER A 185 -10.20 25.36 19.75
N PRO A 186 -10.89 26.01 20.71
CA PRO A 186 -10.26 27.00 21.57
C PRO A 186 -9.02 26.41 22.26
N LEU A 187 -7.91 27.15 22.23
CA LEU A 187 -6.69 26.74 22.92
C LEU A 187 -6.86 26.94 24.43
N SER A 188 -6.30 26.01 25.20
CA SER A 188 -6.10 26.21 26.63
C SER A 188 -5.02 27.28 26.88
N VAL A 189 -5.02 27.86 28.09
CA VAL A 189 -4.02 28.87 28.51
C VAL A 189 -2.60 28.35 28.29
N LYS A 190 -2.33 27.10 28.69
CA LYS A 190 -1.03 26.45 28.50
C LYS A 190 -0.65 26.31 27.03
N GLU A 191 -1.59 25.94 26.15
CA GLU A 191 -1.29 25.77 24.74
C GLU A 191 -1.01 27.09 24.02
N GLU A 192 -1.64 28.17 24.47
CA GLU A 192 -1.37 29.52 23.97
C GLU A 192 0.00 30.01 24.45
N GLU A 193 0.37 29.76 25.72
CA GLU A 193 1.72 30.04 26.23
C GLU A 193 2.80 29.27 25.42
N GLU A 194 2.59 27.97 25.16
CA GLU A 194 3.48 27.16 24.32
C GLU A 194 3.60 27.74 22.90
N PHE A 195 2.51 28.24 22.32
CA PHE A 195 2.53 28.87 21.00
C PHE A 195 3.36 30.17 21.00
N GLN A 196 3.17 31.03 22.00
CA GLN A 196 3.90 32.29 22.13
C GLN A 196 5.40 32.02 22.32
N MET A 197 5.76 31.08 23.19
CA MET A 197 7.14 30.72 23.52
C MET A 197 7.85 29.90 22.42
N ALA A 198 7.12 29.32 21.47
CA ALA A 198 7.72 28.50 20.43
C ALA A 198 8.75 29.28 19.58
N THR A 199 9.99 28.80 19.58
CA THR A 199 11.11 29.34 18.79
C THR A 199 11.32 28.58 17.48
N THR A 200 10.73 27.40 17.35
CA THR A 200 10.84 26.52 16.18
C THR A 200 9.48 26.13 15.63
N CYS A 201 9.39 25.97 14.31
CA CYS A 201 8.21 25.46 13.62
C CYS A 201 8.05 23.97 13.88
N GLY A 202 6.88 23.55 14.39
CA GLY A 202 6.58 22.14 14.67
C GLY A 202 6.42 21.26 13.43
N ILE A 203 6.26 21.85 12.23
CA ILE A 203 6.10 21.09 10.97
C ILE A 203 7.46 20.80 10.32
N CYS A 204 8.34 21.80 10.23
CA CYS A 204 9.62 21.66 9.54
C CYS A 204 10.85 21.60 10.46
N GLY A 205 10.66 21.78 11.76
CA GLY A 205 11.72 21.76 12.78
C GLY A 205 12.68 22.97 12.75
N LYS A 206 12.48 23.93 11.85
CA LYS A 206 13.38 25.10 11.70
C LYS A 206 13.01 26.23 12.65
N PRO A 207 13.99 27.03 13.11
CA PRO A 207 13.72 28.22 13.92
C PRO A 207 12.91 29.26 13.11
N PHE A 208 12.10 30.04 13.82
CA PHE A 208 11.43 31.22 13.24
C PHE A 208 12.46 32.34 13.03
N GLY A 209 12.59 32.79 11.79
CA GLY A 209 13.41 33.93 11.40
C GLY A 209 12.70 35.27 11.62
N GLN A 210 13.46 36.35 11.45
CA GLN A 210 12.92 37.70 11.51
C GLN A 210 11.96 37.93 10.32
N GLY A 211 10.70 38.24 10.61
CA GLY A 211 9.65 38.44 9.61
C GLY A 211 8.80 37.20 9.29
N ASP A 212 9.12 36.04 9.89
CA ASP A 212 8.28 34.85 9.72
C ASP A 212 6.93 35.00 10.43
N ILE A 213 5.85 34.71 9.71
CA ILE A 213 4.49 34.71 10.28
C ILE A 213 4.25 33.36 10.96
N LYS A 214 4.11 33.41 12.29
CA LYS A 214 3.75 32.27 13.14
C LYS A 214 2.25 31.99 13.03
N THR A 215 1.89 30.76 12.70
CA THR A 215 0.50 30.29 12.53
C THR A 215 0.21 29.10 13.43
N ARG A 216 -1.06 28.93 13.82
CA ARG A 216 -1.52 27.83 14.68
C ARG A 216 -1.96 26.65 13.82
N ASP A 217 -1.21 25.56 13.87
CA ASP A 217 -1.50 24.33 13.13
C ASP A 217 -2.52 23.46 13.90
N HIS A 218 -3.59 23.06 13.21
CA HIS A 218 -4.67 22.24 13.76
C HIS A 218 -5.16 21.20 12.76
N CYS A 219 -5.80 20.16 13.28
CA CYS A 219 -6.36 19.07 12.50
C CYS A 219 -7.69 19.51 11.89
N HIS A 220 -7.77 19.56 10.56
CA HIS A 220 -8.99 19.93 9.83
C HIS A 220 -10.13 18.91 9.97
N LEU A 221 -9.90 17.76 10.62
CA LEU A 221 -10.91 16.72 10.85
C LEU A 221 -11.47 16.74 12.27
N THR A 222 -10.67 17.16 13.25
CA THR A 222 -11.04 17.09 14.69
C THR A 222 -11.03 18.46 15.37
N GLY A 223 -10.52 19.51 14.71
CA GLY A 223 -10.31 20.83 15.30
C GLY A 223 -9.14 20.90 16.30
N LYS A 224 -8.58 19.76 16.72
CA LYS A 224 -7.53 19.71 17.75
C LYS A 224 -6.20 20.26 17.24
N LYS A 225 -5.43 20.89 18.14
CA LYS A 225 -4.04 21.31 17.91
C LYS A 225 -3.18 20.12 17.45
N ARG A 226 -2.32 20.34 16.45
CA ARG A 226 -1.38 19.34 15.92
C ARG A 226 0.06 19.63 16.35
N ASN A 227 0.80 20.34 15.50
CA ASN A 227 2.22 20.63 15.72
C ASN A 227 2.47 21.96 16.44
N GLY A 228 1.40 22.64 16.88
CA GLY A 228 1.48 23.93 17.56
C GLY A 228 1.85 25.08 16.61
N ALA A 229 2.95 25.76 16.90
CA ALA A 229 3.40 26.89 16.09
C ALA A 229 4.05 26.42 14.79
N ALA A 230 3.60 26.95 13.65
CA ALA A 230 4.14 26.64 12.33
C ALA A 230 4.40 27.89 11.51
N HIS A 231 5.37 27.83 10.59
CA HIS A 231 5.50 28.84 9.53
C HIS A 231 4.22 28.85 8.69
N SER A 232 3.74 30.03 8.31
CA SER A 232 2.57 30.19 7.45
C SER A 232 2.64 29.32 6.18
N ILE A 233 3.79 29.30 5.50
CA ILE A 233 4.01 28.49 4.29
C ILE A 233 3.95 26.99 4.60
N CYS A 234 4.55 26.55 5.72
CA CYS A 234 4.48 25.15 6.14
C CYS A 234 3.04 24.74 6.42
N ASN A 235 2.28 25.55 7.16
CA ASN A 235 0.88 25.30 7.47
C ASN A 235 0.00 25.24 6.21
N LEU A 236 0.24 26.12 5.24
CA LEU A 236 -0.48 26.13 3.95
C LEU A 236 -0.19 24.90 3.09
N ASN A 237 0.99 24.30 3.21
CA ASN A 237 1.38 23.10 2.46
C ASN A 237 1.02 21.81 3.22
N TYR A 238 0.89 21.86 4.54
CA TYR A 238 0.55 20.72 5.39
C TYR A 238 -0.97 20.49 5.43
N LYS A 239 -1.49 19.99 4.29
CA LYS A 239 -2.91 19.76 4.05
C LYS A 239 -3.22 18.27 3.89
N LEU A 240 -4.47 17.92 4.18
CA LEU A 240 -4.99 16.59 3.92
C LEU A 240 -4.87 16.27 2.42
N PRO A 241 -4.44 15.05 2.07
CA PRO A 241 -4.37 14.65 0.68
C PRO A 241 -5.77 14.56 0.07
N GLY A 242 -5.93 15.09 -1.14
CA GLY A 242 -7.14 14.90 -1.96
C GLY A 242 -7.18 13.51 -2.62
N PHE A 243 -6.83 12.45 -1.88
CA PHE A 243 -6.89 11.07 -2.33
C PHE A 243 -7.14 10.13 -1.15
N VAL A 244 -7.76 8.97 -1.43
CA VAL A 244 -7.88 7.84 -0.50
C VAL A 244 -7.10 6.66 -1.09
N PRO A 245 -6.09 6.14 -0.37
CA PRO A 245 -5.35 4.95 -0.76
C PRO A 245 -6.19 3.69 -0.56
N ILE A 246 -6.18 2.81 -1.56
CA ILE A 246 -6.83 1.50 -1.58
C ILE A 246 -5.72 0.48 -1.77
N ILE A 247 -5.50 -0.33 -0.75
CA ILE A 247 -4.34 -1.21 -0.61
C ILE A 247 -4.81 -2.64 -0.83
N LEU A 248 -4.20 -3.30 -1.80
CA LEU A 248 -4.32 -4.73 -2.04
C LEU A 248 -2.93 -5.36 -1.97
N HIS A 249 -2.87 -6.67 -1.71
CA HIS A 249 -1.61 -7.38 -1.60
C HIS A 249 -1.24 -8.05 -2.91
N ASN A 250 -0.10 -7.68 -3.49
CA ASN A 250 0.32 -8.15 -4.82
C ASN A 250 -0.60 -7.69 -5.95
N LEU A 251 -1.12 -6.47 -5.82
CA LEU A 251 -2.01 -5.82 -6.80
C LEU A 251 -1.43 -5.87 -8.22
N SER A 252 -0.15 -5.54 -8.39
CA SER A 252 0.51 -5.51 -9.71
C SER A 252 0.64 -6.89 -10.36
N GLY A 253 0.58 -7.97 -9.56
CA GLY A 253 0.78 -9.34 -10.02
C GLY A 253 -0.51 -10.07 -10.35
N TYR A 254 -1.61 -9.79 -9.63
CA TYR A 254 -2.81 -10.63 -9.68
C TYR A 254 -4.12 -9.81 -9.61
N ASP A 255 -4.39 -9.11 -8.50
CA ASP A 255 -5.72 -8.55 -8.20
C ASP A 255 -6.22 -7.52 -9.21
N THR A 256 -5.29 -6.79 -9.84
CA THR A 256 -5.62 -5.74 -10.82
C THR A 256 -6.59 -6.26 -11.88
N HIS A 257 -6.36 -7.45 -12.42
CA HIS A 257 -7.13 -7.98 -13.54
C HIS A 257 -8.61 -8.23 -13.20
N LEU A 258 -8.96 -8.33 -11.92
CA LEU A 258 -10.29 -8.68 -11.44
C LEU A 258 -11.31 -7.54 -11.58
N PHE A 259 -10.88 -6.28 -11.45
CA PHE A 259 -11.77 -5.12 -11.44
C PHE A 259 -11.31 -3.97 -12.33
N VAL A 260 -10.10 -4.04 -12.91
CA VAL A 260 -9.56 -2.94 -13.74
C VAL A 260 -10.50 -2.58 -14.90
N LYS A 261 -11.12 -3.56 -15.57
CA LYS A 261 -12.07 -3.29 -16.66
C LYS A 261 -13.24 -2.44 -16.19
N GLU A 262 -13.77 -2.74 -15.01
CA GLU A 262 -14.90 -2.03 -14.41
C GLU A 262 -14.52 -0.60 -13.98
N LEU A 263 -13.26 -0.35 -13.59
CA LEU A 263 -12.78 1.01 -13.32
C LEU A 263 -12.84 1.90 -14.55
N PHE A 264 -12.59 1.35 -15.74
CA PHE A 264 -12.61 2.06 -17.02
C PHE A 264 -13.99 2.07 -17.70
N CYS A 265 -14.98 1.34 -17.18
CA CYS A 265 -16.34 1.36 -17.73
C CYS A 265 -17.04 2.71 -17.53
N SER A 266 -16.73 3.42 -16.45
CA SER A 266 -17.18 4.79 -16.22
C SER A 266 -16.43 5.76 -17.14
N ARG A 267 -17.09 6.83 -17.61
CA ARG A 267 -16.45 7.93 -18.37
C ARG A 267 -15.53 8.83 -17.52
N ASP A 268 -15.22 8.41 -16.31
CA ASP A 268 -14.37 9.15 -15.38
C ASP A 268 -12.91 9.06 -15.78
N LYS A 269 -12.15 10.08 -15.37
CA LYS A 269 -10.70 10.10 -15.62
C LYS A 269 -10.02 9.03 -14.78
N VAL A 270 -9.15 8.24 -15.40
CA VAL A 270 -8.29 7.27 -14.73
C VAL A 270 -6.85 7.48 -15.20
N ASP A 271 -5.93 7.71 -14.27
CA ASP A 271 -4.49 7.75 -14.53
C ASP A 271 -3.88 6.38 -14.21
N VAL A 272 -2.93 5.94 -15.04
CA VAL A 272 -2.26 4.64 -14.89
C VAL A 272 -0.76 4.84 -14.80
N LEU A 273 -0.14 4.24 -13.80
CA LEU A 273 1.31 4.11 -13.70
C LEU A 273 1.70 2.72 -14.20
N ALA A 274 2.06 2.61 -15.47
CA ALA A 274 2.45 1.34 -16.10
C ALA A 274 3.96 1.09 -15.95
N GLN A 275 4.35 -0.15 -15.69
CA GLN A 275 5.74 -0.63 -15.81
C GLN A 275 6.00 -1.21 -17.21
N SER A 276 5.01 -1.90 -17.77
CA SER A 276 4.99 -2.39 -19.15
C SER A 276 3.56 -2.34 -19.70
N SER A 277 3.35 -2.75 -20.95
CA SER A 277 2.01 -2.88 -21.54
C SER A 277 1.11 -3.90 -20.81
N GLU A 278 1.72 -4.79 -20.02
CA GLU A 278 1.01 -5.88 -19.32
C GLU A 278 1.03 -5.72 -17.79
N LYS A 279 2.00 -4.96 -17.24
CA LYS A 279 2.18 -4.78 -15.80
C LYS A 279 1.97 -3.34 -15.39
N TYR A 280 1.01 -3.14 -14.49
CA TYR A 280 0.68 -1.84 -13.93
C TYR A 280 1.12 -1.74 -12.47
N ILE A 281 1.78 -0.64 -12.11
CA ILE A 281 2.25 -0.34 -10.76
C ILE A 281 1.10 0.19 -9.90
N SER A 282 0.27 1.06 -10.46
CA SER A 282 -0.83 1.71 -9.74
C SER A 282 -1.84 2.33 -10.69
N PHE A 283 -3.07 2.49 -10.20
CA PHE A 283 -4.17 3.18 -10.87
C PHE A 283 -4.69 4.30 -9.98
N THR A 284 -5.08 5.41 -10.58
CA THR A 284 -5.76 6.50 -9.88
C THR A 284 -7.04 6.88 -10.60
N LYS A 285 -8.19 6.56 -10.02
CA LYS A 285 -9.51 6.98 -10.53
C LYS A 285 -9.93 8.30 -9.89
N TYR A 286 -10.49 9.21 -10.68
CA TYR A 286 -10.94 10.52 -10.23
C TYR A 286 -12.45 10.51 -10.05
N LEU A 287 -12.91 10.53 -8.80
CA LEU A 287 -14.31 10.61 -8.45
C LEU A 287 -14.74 12.06 -8.36
N TYR A 288 -15.74 12.44 -9.14
CA TYR A 288 -16.37 13.74 -8.99
C TYR A 288 -17.10 13.81 -7.65
N VAL A 289 -16.84 14.87 -6.87
CA VAL A 289 -17.39 14.99 -5.51
C VAL A 289 -18.05 16.33 -5.23
N ASP A 290 -17.69 17.40 -5.95
CA ASP A 290 -18.25 18.73 -5.73
C ASP A 290 -17.92 19.68 -6.88
N ASP A 291 -18.54 20.84 -6.89
CA ASP A 291 -18.08 21.99 -7.67
C ASP A 291 -17.45 23.04 -6.73
N TYR A 292 -16.47 23.79 -7.21
CA TYR A 292 -15.91 24.92 -6.48
C TYR A 292 -15.66 26.10 -7.42
N GLU A 293 -15.94 27.31 -6.92
CA GLU A 293 -15.65 28.54 -7.63
C GLU A 293 -14.19 28.94 -7.40
N ASN A 294 -13.46 29.22 -8.47
CA ASN A 294 -12.11 29.77 -8.34
C ASN A 294 -12.16 31.28 -8.03
N LYS A 295 -11.00 31.90 -7.79
CA LYS A 295 -10.89 33.33 -7.51
C LYS A 295 -11.37 34.23 -8.65
N ASP A 296 -11.53 33.68 -9.86
CA ASP A 296 -11.93 34.38 -11.07
C ASP A 296 -13.44 34.21 -11.36
N GLY A 297 -14.20 33.61 -10.45
CA GLY A 297 -15.64 33.36 -10.61
C GLY A 297 -15.99 32.15 -11.50
N VAL A 298 -15.01 31.35 -11.89
CA VAL A 298 -15.19 30.17 -12.76
C VAL A 298 -15.43 28.93 -11.90
N VAL A 299 -16.58 28.30 -12.10
CA VAL A 299 -16.93 27.02 -11.49
C VAL A 299 -16.06 25.91 -12.07
N LYS A 300 -15.33 25.20 -11.22
CA LYS A 300 -14.49 24.05 -11.55
C LYS A 300 -14.97 22.82 -10.79
N LYS A 301 -14.86 21.67 -11.45
CA LYS A 301 -15.17 20.37 -10.83
C LYS A 301 -14.07 19.97 -9.83
N LYS A 302 -14.48 19.51 -8.66
CA LYS A 302 -13.64 18.95 -7.61
C LYS A 302 -13.69 17.43 -7.67
N TYR A 303 -12.52 16.81 -7.51
CA TYR A 303 -12.38 15.36 -7.58
C TYR A 303 -11.66 14.80 -6.35
N LEU A 304 -12.18 13.71 -5.81
CA LEU A 304 -11.46 12.84 -4.88
C LEU A 304 -10.77 11.74 -5.68
N ARG A 305 -9.49 11.49 -5.39
CA ARG A 305 -8.72 10.46 -6.11
C ARG A 305 -8.72 9.14 -5.33
N MET A 306 -9.14 8.06 -5.97
CA MET A 306 -8.98 6.69 -5.50
C MET A 306 -7.62 6.18 -5.96
N ARG A 307 -6.68 5.95 -5.05
CA ARG A 307 -5.32 5.52 -5.40
C ARG A 307 -5.12 4.06 -5.04
N PHE A 308 -4.97 3.20 -6.03
CA PHE A 308 -4.69 1.78 -5.80
C PHE A 308 -3.20 1.56 -5.57
N ILE A 309 -2.84 0.94 -4.45
CA ILE A 309 -1.47 0.73 -4.00
C ILE A 309 -1.24 -0.76 -3.78
N ASP A 310 -0.09 -1.25 -4.25
CA ASP A 310 0.36 -2.61 -4.01
C ASP A 310 1.20 -2.68 -2.72
N SER A 311 0.67 -3.31 -1.67
CA SER A 311 1.41 -3.48 -0.42
C SER A 311 2.68 -4.32 -0.58
N PHE A 312 2.74 -5.23 -1.55
CA PHE A 312 3.91 -6.07 -1.81
C PHE A 312 5.12 -5.25 -2.30
N LYS A 313 4.88 -4.06 -2.87
CA LYS A 313 5.94 -3.11 -3.26
C LYS A 313 6.59 -2.40 -2.08
N PHE A 314 6.02 -2.50 -0.89
CA PHE A 314 6.59 -2.00 0.36
C PHE A 314 7.10 -3.15 1.24
N LEU A 315 6.38 -4.27 1.22
CA LEU A 315 6.64 -5.45 2.03
C LEU A 315 6.69 -6.66 1.10
N SER A 316 7.88 -6.91 0.53
CA SER A 316 8.12 -7.87 -0.55
C SER A 316 8.17 -9.34 -0.10
N THR A 317 7.20 -9.75 0.73
CA THR A 317 7.00 -11.13 1.18
C THR A 317 5.50 -11.40 1.33
N SER A 318 5.12 -12.67 1.49
CA SER A 318 3.72 -13.06 1.62
C SER A 318 3.07 -12.46 2.86
N LEU A 319 1.76 -12.23 2.78
CA LEU A 319 0.96 -11.78 3.93
C LEU A 319 1.11 -12.72 5.14
N GLU A 320 1.15 -14.03 4.90
CA GLU A 320 1.40 -15.05 5.93
C GLU A 320 2.71 -14.79 6.68
N ASN A 321 3.81 -14.59 5.95
CA ASN A 321 5.11 -14.30 6.56
C ASN A 321 5.03 -13.00 7.36
N LEU A 322 4.42 -11.95 6.82
CA LEU A 322 4.26 -10.67 7.54
C LEU A 322 3.45 -10.82 8.82
N ALA A 323 2.32 -11.53 8.77
CA ALA A 323 1.44 -11.76 9.91
C ALA A 323 2.11 -12.63 10.99
N SER A 324 2.95 -13.60 10.60
CA SER A 324 3.70 -14.44 11.55
C SER A 324 4.72 -13.64 12.38
N ASN A 325 5.21 -12.52 11.86
CA ASN A 325 6.20 -11.66 12.54
C ASN A 325 5.59 -10.64 13.51
N LEU A 326 4.26 -10.53 13.55
CA LEU A 326 3.56 -9.66 14.49
C LEU A 326 3.33 -10.38 15.83
N ASN A 327 3.06 -9.62 16.89
CA ASN A 327 2.57 -10.15 18.17
C ASN A 327 1.04 -10.02 18.26
N ASP A 328 0.41 -10.78 19.15
CA ASP A 328 -1.06 -10.78 19.31
C ASP A 328 -1.67 -9.40 19.62
N ASP A 329 -0.93 -8.51 20.29
CA ASP A 329 -1.34 -7.14 20.61
C ASP A 329 -1.30 -6.20 19.39
N GLN A 330 -0.59 -6.59 18.34
CA GLN A 330 -0.47 -5.84 17.10
C GLN A 330 -1.63 -6.12 16.13
N PHE A 331 -2.46 -7.13 16.39
CA PHE A 331 -3.64 -7.48 15.60
C PHE A 331 -4.90 -6.76 16.09
N GLN A 332 -4.87 -5.43 16.06
CA GLN A 332 -5.93 -4.61 16.66
C GLN A 332 -7.26 -4.73 15.91
N GLU A 333 -7.24 -4.72 14.58
CA GLU A 333 -8.47 -4.83 13.79
C GLU A 333 -8.98 -6.26 13.79
N THR A 334 -8.10 -7.24 13.61
CA THR A 334 -8.48 -8.66 13.66
C THR A 334 -9.14 -9.03 14.98
N ARG A 335 -8.61 -8.57 16.13
CA ARG A 335 -9.21 -8.79 17.45
C ARG A 335 -10.62 -8.21 17.61
N LYS A 336 -10.94 -7.09 16.95
CA LYS A 336 -12.27 -6.48 17.05
C LYS A 336 -13.35 -7.33 16.40
N TYR A 337 -13.03 -7.94 15.26
CA TYR A 337 -13.97 -8.79 14.53
C TYR A 337 -13.99 -10.23 15.04
N PHE A 338 -12.92 -10.66 15.71
CA PHE A 338 -12.77 -12.00 16.26
C PHE A 338 -12.27 -11.94 17.71
N PRO A 339 -13.14 -11.53 18.66
CA PRO A 339 -12.75 -11.34 20.05
C PRO A 339 -12.55 -12.67 20.79
N ASN A 340 -13.19 -13.75 20.33
CA ASN A 340 -13.00 -15.08 20.87
C ASN A 340 -11.56 -15.54 20.60
N ARG A 341 -10.90 -16.06 21.65
CA ARG A 341 -9.48 -16.44 21.59
C ARG A 341 -9.22 -17.55 20.57
N ASP A 342 -10.07 -18.56 20.52
CA ASP A 342 -9.89 -19.73 19.66
C ASP A 342 -10.10 -19.34 18.19
N GLN A 343 -11.17 -18.59 17.92
CA GLN A 343 -11.41 -18.00 16.59
C GLN A 343 -10.22 -17.17 16.12
N PHE A 344 -9.73 -16.25 16.97
CA PHE A 344 -8.59 -15.41 16.63
C PHE A 344 -7.33 -16.21 16.30
N GLN A 345 -6.99 -17.22 17.11
CA GLN A 345 -5.75 -17.99 16.88
C GLN A 345 -5.82 -18.78 15.58
N LEU A 346 -7.02 -19.17 15.14
CA LEU A 346 -7.22 -19.82 13.85
C LEU A 346 -7.05 -18.84 12.69
N ILE A 347 -7.73 -17.71 12.73
CA ILE A 347 -7.76 -16.77 11.58
C ILE A 347 -6.46 -15.99 11.38
N ARG A 348 -5.64 -15.86 12.42
CA ARG A 348 -4.32 -15.23 12.35
C ARG A 348 -3.33 -16.03 11.48
N GLN A 349 -3.64 -17.29 11.22
CA GLN A 349 -2.82 -18.18 10.40
C GLN A 349 -3.30 -18.15 8.96
N LYS A 350 -2.44 -18.63 8.05
CA LYS A 350 -2.81 -18.82 6.65
C LYS A 350 -4.08 -19.66 6.52
N GLY A 351 -5.05 -19.15 5.76
CA GLY A 351 -6.25 -19.89 5.42
C GLY A 351 -5.95 -21.15 4.62
N VAL A 352 -6.73 -22.21 4.85
CA VAL A 352 -6.66 -23.46 4.10
C VAL A 352 -7.95 -23.57 3.29
N PHE A 353 -7.87 -23.29 1.99
CA PHE A 353 -9.04 -23.19 1.13
C PHE A 353 -8.87 -24.04 -0.15
N PRO A 354 -9.92 -24.77 -0.62
CA PRO A 354 -9.81 -25.68 -1.74
C PRO A 354 -10.00 -24.96 -3.08
N TYR A 355 -9.06 -24.08 -3.47
CA TYR A 355 -9.16 -23.25 -4.67
C TYR A 355 -9.46 -24.05 -5.95
N SER A 356 -8.80 -25.20 -6.12
CA SER A 356 -8.96 -26.08 -7.30
C SER A 356 -10.35 -26.74 -7.40
N PHE A 357 -11.10 -26.81 -6.30
CA PHE A 357 -12.45 -27.36 -6.22
C PHE A 357 -13.51 -26.31 -6.58
N VAL A 358 -13.27 -25.04 -6.27
CA VAL A 358 -14.21 -23.93 -6.49
C VAL A 358 -14.11 -23.42 -7.94
N THR A 359 -14.67 -24.21 -8.85
CA THR A 359 -14.70 -23.91 -10.30
C THR A 359 -15.96 -23.17 -10.76
N SER A 360 -16.99 -23.12 -9.92
CA SER A 360 -18.24 -22.40 -10.17
C SER A 360 -18.84 -21.85 -8.87
N LEU A 361 -19.72 -20.85 -8.98
CA LEU A 361 -20.40 -20.27 -7.82
C LEU A 361 -21.28 -21.31 -7.09
N ASP A 362 -21.83 -22.29 -7.80
CA ASP A 362 -22.69 -23.31 -7.19
C ASP A 362 -21.92 -24.17 -6.16
N LYS A 363 -20.59 -24.31 -6.31
CA LYS A 363 -19.74 -25.00 -5.34
C LYS A 363 -19.71 -24.31 -3.98
N LEU A 364 -20.00 -23.01 -3.92
CA LEU A 364 -20.07 -22.27 -2.65
C LEU A 364 -21.30 -22.68 -1.82
N ASN A 365 -22.32 -23.28 -2.44
CA ASN A 365 -23.51 -23.77 -1.74
C ASN A 365 -23.29 -25.17 -1.12
N HIS A 366 -22.08 -25.72 -1.20
CA HIS A 366 -21.78 -27.02 -0.62
C HIS A 366 -21.88 -26.96 0.92
N GLU A 367 -22.79 -27.74 1.50
CA GLU A 367 -23.16 -27.67 2.93
C GLU A 367 -22.19 -28.43 3.84
N THR A 368 -21.17 -29.07 3.26
CA THR A 368 -20.14 -29.80 4.01
C THR A 368 -18.76 -29.35 3.56
N LEU A 369 -17.79 -29.41 4.48
CA LEU A 369 -16.40 -29.20 4.12
C LEU A 369 -15.96 -30.26 3.09
N PRO A 370 -15.35 -29.87 1.96
CA PRO A 370 -14.84 -30.83 0.98
C PRO A 370 -13.86 -31.85 1.59
N THR A 371 -13.70 -32.98 0.91
CA THR A 371 -12.77 -34.02 1.33
C THR A 371 -11.32 -33.55 1.20
N LYS A 372 -10.36 -34.17 1.87
CA LYS A 372 -8.95 -33.77 1.80
C LYS A 372 -8.41 -33.80 0.36
N GLU A 373 -8.92 -34.73 -0.45
CA GLU A 373 -8.59 -34.90 -1.86
C GLU A 373 -8.99 -33.67 -2.69
N ASP A 374 -10.11 -33.02 -2.34
CA ASP A 374 -10.60 -31.81 -3.01
C ASP A 374 -9.71 -30.57 -2.77
N PHE A 375 -8.83 -30.62 -1.75
CA PHE A 375 -7.86 -29.56 -1.46
C PHE A 375 -6.56 -29.68 -2.27
N TYR A 376 -6.48 -30.61 -3.22
CA TYR A 376 -5.30 -30.74 -4.08
C TYR A 376 -5.01 -29.44 -4.85
N ASP A 377 -3.79 -28.92 -4.69
CA ASP A 377 -3.32 -27.74 -5.42
C ASP A 377 -2.87 -28.17 -6.82
N LYS A 378 -3.68 -27.87 -7.83
CA LYS A 378 -3.36 -28.20 -9.23
C LYS A 378 -2.21 -27.35 -9.79
N LEU A 379 -1.95 -26.18 -9.20
CA LEU A 379 -0.88 -25.28 -9.65
C LEU A 379 0.48 -25.80 -9.18
N ASN A 380 0.57 -26.18 -7.92
CA ASN A 380 1.80 -26.69 -7.31
C ASN A 380 1.93 -28.23 -7.37
N GLN A 381 0.87 -28.92 -7.81
CA GLN A 381 0.77 -30.38 -7.88
C GLN A 381 1.03 -31.06 -6.54
N GLU A 382 0.44 -30.53 -5.47
CA GLU A 382 0.65 -31.01 -4.11
C GLU A 382 -0.66 -31.16 -3.34
N HIS A 383 -0.69 -32.13 -2.42
CA HIS A 383 -1.75 -32.26 -1.44
C HIS A 383 -1.41 -31.45 -0.20
N ILE A 384 -2.45 -30.91 0.45
CA ILE A 384 -2.30 -30.34 1.79
C ILE A 384 -1.91 -31.42 2.81
N SER A 385 -1.23 -31.00 3.86
CA SER A 385 -0.88 -31.88 4.99
C SER A 385 -2.12 -32.28 5.80
N ASP A 386 -2.01 -33.38 6.57
CA ASP A 386 -3.07 -33.78 7.52
C ASP A 386 -3.35 -32.69 8.56
N SER A 387 -2.30 -31.99 9.02
CA SER A 387 -2.42 -30.87 9.95
C SER A 387 -3.19 -29.69 9.37
N GLU A 388 -3.01 -29.38 8.09
CA GLU A 388 -3.74 -28.30 7.42
C GLU A 388 -5.22 -28.67 7.23
N TYR A 389 -5.50 -29.93 6.87
CA TYR A 389 -6.88 -30.38 6.75
C TYR A 389 -7.60 -30.41 8.10
N GLN A 390 -6.92 -30.86 9.17
CA GLN A 390 -7.47 -30.80 10.53
C GLN A 390 -7.75 -29.34 10.94
N ARG A 391 -6.88 -28.40 10.55
CA ARG A 391 -7.12 -26.97 10.79
C ARG A 391 -8.34 -26.47 10.01
N ALA A 392 -8.51 -26.87 8.74
CA ALA A 392 -9.70 -26.56 7.96
C ALA A 392 -10.99 -27.07 8.62
N GLN A 393 -10.99 -28.31 9.11
CA GLN A 393 -12.09 -28.90 9.87
C GLN A 393 -12.37 -28.12 11.16
N ASN A 394 -11.33 -27.76 11.90
CA ASN A 394 -11.48 -26.99 13.13
C ASN A 394 -12.08 -25.62 12.85
N THR A 395 -11.60 -24.90 11.82
CA THR A 395 -12.15 -23.61 11.40
C THR A 395 -13.62 -23.75 11.00
N TRP A 396 -13.97 -24.73 10.16
CA TRP A 396 -15.36 -24.99 9.76
C TRP A 396 -16.28 -25.14 10.96
N ASN A 397 -15.87 -25.92 11.96
CA ASN A 397 -16.66 -26.19 13.15
C ASN A 397 -16.74 -24.99 14.11
N VAL A 398 -15.61 -24.33 14.38
CA VAL A 398 -15.52 -23.21 15.33
C VAL A 398 -16.30 -21.97 14.83
N PHE A 399 -16.40 -21.81 13.51
CA PHE A 399 -17.19 -20.75 12.88
C PHE A 399 -18.60 -21.18 12.49
N GLU A 400 -18.99 -22.41 12.81
CA GLU A 400 -20.33 -22.97 12.54
C GLU A 400 -20.76 -22.79 11.07
N CYS A 401 -19.80 -22.99 10.15
CA CYS A 401 -20.03 -22.79 8.72
C CYS A 401 -21.15 -23.71 8.21
N GLN A 402 -22.15 -23.12 7.56
CA GLN A 402 -23.26 -23.85 6.95
C GLN A 402 -22.98 -24.16 5.47
N SER A 403 -22.08 -23.41 4.84
CA SER A 403 -21.73 -23.57 3.44
C SER A 403 -20.26 -23.25 3.17
N LEU A 404 -19.73 -23.74 2.05
CA LEU A 404 -18.38 -23.41 1.59
C LEU A 404 -18.21 -21.91 1.31
N GLY A 405 -19.29 -21.23 0.94
CA GLY A 405 -19.33 -19.78 0.83
C GLY A 405 -19.05 -19.11 2.16
N ASP A 406 -19.65 -19.56 3.26
CA ASP A 406 -19.45 -18.92 4.57
C ASP A 406 -18.02 -19.11 5.05
N TYR A 407 -17.46 -20.29 4.78
CA TYR A 407 -16.05 -20.60 5.00
C TYR A 407 -15.12 -19.69 4.17
N SER A 408 -15.46 -19.43 2.90
CA SER A 408 -14.75 -18.47 2.04
C SER A 408 -14.81 -17.05 2.58
N ASP A 409 -15.99 -16.57 2.98
CA ASP A 409 -16.17 -15.20 3.48
C ASP A 409 -15.37 -14.95 4.77
N ILE A 410 -15.20 -15.97 5.61
CA ILE A 410 -14.34 -15.88 6.81
C ILE A 410 -12.88 -15.68 6.44
N TYR A 411 -12.36 -16.42 5.47
CA TYR A 411 -10.97 -16.26 5.04
C TYR A 411 -10.73 -14.94 4.34
N LEU A 412 -11.61 -14.57 3.42
CA LEU A 412 -11.53 -13.29 2.74
C LEU A 412 -11.59 -12.12 3.74
N LYS A 413 -12.45 -12.21 4.76
CA LYS A 413 -12.48 -11.25 5.86
C LYS A 413 -11.18 -11.25 6.66
N SER A 414 -10.61 -12.43 6.92
CA SER A 414 -9.34 -12.55 7.64
C SER A 414 -8.19 -11.92 6.88
N ASP A 415 -8.05 -12.19 5.59
CA ASP A 415 -6.95 -11.68 4.76
C ASP A 415 -6.97 -10.15 4.70
N VAL A 416 -8.15 -9.53 4.55
CA VAL A 416 -8.30 -8.06 4.63
C VAL A 416 -7.90 -7.50 6.00
N LEU A 417 -8.28 -8.16 7.09
CA LEU A 417 -7.96 -7.70 8.44
C LEU A 417 -6.48 -7.88 8.78
N MET A 418 -5.88 -9.00 8.38
CA MET A 418 -4.45 -9.25 8.50
C MET A 418 -3.65 -8.25 7.68
N LEU A 419 -4.06 -7.96 6.44
CA LEU A 419 -3.44 -6.94 5.61
C LEU A 419 -3.53 -5.56 6.28
N CYS A 420 -4.68 -5.20 6.86
CA CYS A 420 -4.85 -3.97 7.60
C CYS A 420 -3.90 -3.90 8.81
N ASP A 421 -3.86 -4.93 9.66
CA ASP A 421 -3.01 -4.96 10.85
C ASP A 421 -1.52 -4.88 10.46
N VAL A 422 -1.07 -5.67 9.49
CA VAL A 422 0.30 -5.63 8.97
C VAL A 422 0.68 -4.23 8.48
N PHE A 423 -0.17 -3.64 7.63
CA PHE A 423 0.18 -2.37 7.02
C PHE A 423 0.02 -1.19 8.00
N GLU A 424 -0.94 -1.20 8.92
CA GLU A 424 -1.05 -0.18 9.96
C GLU A 424 0.13 -0.22 10.96
N ASN A 425 0.64 -1.41 11.28
CA ASN A 425 1.89 -1.54 12.04
C ASN A 425 3.07 -0.95 11.26
N PHE A 426 3.18 -1.27 9.96
CA PHE A 426 4.20 -0.68 9.10
C PHE A 426 4.09 0.85 9.00
N ARG A 427 2.87 1.39 8.87
CA ARG A 427 2.59 2.84 8.90
C ARG A 427 3.04 3.47 10.22
N THR A 428 2.72 2.83 11.34
CA THR A 428 3.09 3.31 12.68
C THR A 428 4.60 3.37 12.85
N ILE A 429 5.32 2.30 12.45
CA ILE A 429 6.78 2.25 12.48
C ILE A 429 7.38 3.32 11.56
N SER A 430 6.84 3.48 10.35
CA SER A 430 7.34 4.45 9.36
C SER A 430 7.13 5.90 9.82
N LEU A 431 5.99 6.19 10.43
CA LEU A 431 5.72 7.49 11.04
C LEU A 431 6.62 7.75 12.26
N ASP A 432 6.91 6.75 13.08
CA ASP A 432 7.83 6.89 14.21
C ASP A 432 9.26 7.16 13.74
N LYS A 433 9.79 6.30 12.85
CA LYS A 433 11.19 6.29 12.42
C LYS A 433 11.52 7.34 11.38
N TYR A 434 10.65 7.50 10.40
CA TYR A 434 10.93 8.30 9.21
C TYR A 434 10.10 9.57 9.14
N LYS A 435 9.11 9.72 10.04
CA LYS A 435 8.12 10.80 10.01
C LYS A 435 7.31 10.82 8.71
N LEU A 436 7.24 9.69 7.99
CA LEU A 436 6.57 9.57 6.70
C LEU A 436 5.45 8.54 6.78
N ASP A 437 4.32 8.85 6.13
CA ASP A 437 3.25 7.87 5.96
C ASP A 437 3.44 7.11 4.63
N PRO A 438 3.65 5.78 4.66
CA PRO A 438 3.78 4.94 3.47
C PRO A 438 2.63 5.10 2.47
N THR A 439 1.42 5.36 2.97
CA THR A 439 0.22 5.48 2.14
C THR A 439 0.20 6.73 1.26
N GLN A 440 1.13 7.66 1.47
CA GLN A 440 1.33 8.81 0.58
C GLN A 440 2.18 8.50 -0.67
N TYR A 441 2.73 7.29 -0.77
CA TYR A 441 3.63 6.84 -1.83
C TYR A 441 3.00 5.72 -2.66
N TYR A 442 3.54 5.48 -3.86
CA TYR A 442 3.06 4.42 -4.76
C TYR A 442 3.88 3.12 -4.65
N HIS A 443 5.15 3.20 -4.26
CA HIS A 443 6.08 2.08 -4.08
C HIS A 443 7.24 2.51 -3.16
N ASP A 444 8.10 1.54 -2.82
CA ASP A 444 9.13 1.52 -1.78
C ASP A 444 9.89 2.83 -1.45
N PHE A 445 10.33 2.94 -0.19
CA PHE A 445 11.05 4.07 0.42
C PHE A 445 12.53 4.16 0.01
N CYS A 446 12.87 3.87 -1.24
CA CYS A 446 14.26 3.79 -1.67
C CYS A 446 15.00 5.16 -1.69
N GLY A 447 14.32 6.26 -1.33
CA GLY A 447 14.93 7.58 -1.16
C GLY A 447 15.61 7.84 0.19
N MET A 448 15.60 6.89 1.13
CA MET A 448 16.10 7.12 2.51
C MET A 448 17.50 6.60 2.81
N GLN A 449 18.18 5.92 1.87
CA GLN A 449 19.58 5.50 2.08
C GLN A 449 20.60 6.65 2.03
N CYS A 450 20.18 7.89 1.75
CA CYS A 450 21.06 9.06 1.68
C CYS A 450 20.79 10.10 2.78
N LEU A 451 20.33 9.65 3.96
CA LEU A 451 20.26 10.49 5.16
C LEU A 451 21.11 9.87 6.26
N ASN A 452 22.42 10.01 6.13
CA ASN A 452 23.35 10.10 7.25
C ASN A 452 24.43 11.11 6.90
#